data_AF-A0A7M7QSA9-F1
#
_entry.id   AF-A0A7M7QSA9-F1
#
_cell.length_a   1.000
_cell.length_b   1.000
_cell.length_c   1.000
_cell.angle_alpha   90.00
_cell.angle_beta   90.00
_cell.angle_gamma   90.00
#
_symmetry.space_group_name_H-M   'P 1'
#
loop_
_entity.id
_entity.type
_entity.pdbx_description
1 polymer ?
#
loop_
_entity_poly.entity_id
_entity_poly.type
_entity_poly.pdbx_seq_one_letter_code
_entity_poly.pdbx_strand_id
1 'polypeptide(L)'
;MYLLDAFLEGQFRHYGPAVISSALTSTNAPKGGFTNPLLQQQVNPMARLFPKLAKCTLHTFGPGGSSQTHDALCVLPLNVVNEKIFVFLWFWLVFLAIAGALALFYRVTVLSQPWARRILLRASARGLSNATITSLQLNHFLGFGDWFVLRRLAADPLILRALADALAKAKTGDLDTAA
;
A
#
# COMPACT_ATOMS: atom_id res chain seq x y z
N MET A 1 -3.89 8.09 2.89
CA MET A 1 -3.72 8.41 4.32
C MET A 1 -4.13 9.84 4.63
N TYR A 2 -3.45 10.88 4.12
CA TYR A 2 -3.74 12.29 4.45
C TYR A 2 -5.20 12.73 4.28
N LEU A 3 -5.83 12.40 3.13
CA LEU A 3 -7.23 12.81 2.87
C LEU A 3 -8.23 12.20 3.86
N LEU A 4 -8.06 10.93 4.21
CA LEU A 4 -8.94 10.25 5.19
C LEU A 4 -8.68 10.74 6.61
N ASP A 5 -7.44 11.14 6.90
CA ASP A 5 -7.07 11.76 8.16
C ASP A 5 -7.70 13.15 8.31
N ALA A 6 -7.68 13.98 7.25
CA ALA A 6 -8.38 15.26 7.24
C ALA A 6 -9.90 15.10 7.36
N PHE A 7 -10.47 14.08 6.71
CA PHE A 7 -11.90 13.76 6.81
C PHE A 7 -12.34 13.33 8.22
N LEU A 8 -11.49 12.62 8.95
CA LEU A 8 -11.74 12.14 10.31
C LEU A 8 -11.07 13.03 11.38
N GLU A 9 -10.88 14.32 11.10
CA GLU A 9 -10.36 15.29 12.07
C GLU A 9 -9.03 14.87 12.73
N GLY A 10 -8.14 14.23 11.95
CA GLY A 10 -6.82 13.76 12.38
C GLY A 10 -6.82 12.43 13.16
N GLN A 11 -7.97 11.76 13.28
CA GLN A 11 -8.09 10.52 14.06
C GLN A 11 -7.73 9.27 13.24
N PHE A 12 -7.68 9.34 11.91
CA PHE A 12 -7.53 8.17 11.05
C PHE A 12 -6.16 7.49 11.21
N ARG A 13 -5.07 8.26 11.43
CA ARG A 13 -3.74 7.66 11.66
C ARG A 13 -3.68 6.80 12.92
N HIS A 14 -4.34 7.25 13.98
CA HIS A 14 -4.37 6.57 15.29
C HIS A 14 -5.43 5.47 15.37
N TYR A 15 -6.35 5.43 14.41
CA TYR A 15 -7.44 4.47 14.35
C TYR A 15 -6.94 3.02 14.31
N GLY A 16 -6.13 2.64 13.31
CA GLY A 16 -5.64 1.26 13.18
C GLY A 16 -4.87 0.72 14.40
N PRO A 17 -3.87 1.45 14.95
CA PRO A 17 -3.15 1.01 16.14
C PRO A 17 -4.06 0.84 17.35
N ALA A 18 -5.02 1.74 17.55
CA ALA A 18 -6.00 1.61 18.63
C ALA A 18 -6.84 0.33 18.49
N VAL A 19 -7.23 -0.01 17.26
CA VAL A 19 -7.99 -1.23 16.95
C VAL A 19 -7.19 -2.47 17.23
N ILE A 20 -5.93 -2.50 16.78
CA ILE A 20 -5.00 -3.60 17.03
C ILE A 20 -4.81 -3.78 18.53
N SER A 21 -4.57 -2.70 19.29
CA SER A 21 -4.41 -2.78 20.74
C SER A 21 -5.67 -3.33 21.42
N SER A 22 -6.86 -2.86 21.06
CA SER A 22 -8.11 -3.35 21.63
C SER A 22 -8.39 -4.81 21.29
N ALA A 23 -8.06 -5.26 20.07
CA ALA A 23 -8.18 -6.64 19.64
C ALA A 23 -7.19 -7.56 20.38
N LEU A 24 -5.93 -7.14 20.53
CA LEU A 24 -4.89 -7.87 21.25
C LEU A 24 -5.14 -7.93 22.76
N THR A 25 -5.72 -6.88 23.35
CA THR A 25 -6.14 -6.93 24.77
C THR A 25 -7.33 -7.88 24.94
N SER A 26 -8.23 -7.95 23.95
CA SER A 26 -9.38 -8.86 23.99
C SER A 26 -9.00 -10.34 23.87
N THR A 27 -7.84 -10.70 23.32
CA THR A 27 -7.35 -12.09 23.33
C THR A 27 -6.83 -12.52 24.70
N ASN A 28 -6.43 -11.58 25.55
CA ASN A 28 -5.87 -11.84 26.88
C ASN A 28 -6.87 -11.57 28.02
N ALA A 29 -8.08 -11.09 27.72
CA ALA A 29 -9.08 -10.76 28.72
C ALA A 29 -9.94 -11.99 29.11
N PRO A 30 -10.26 -12.17 30.41
CA PRO A 30 -11.12 -13.27 30.86
C PRO A 30 -12.54 -13.13 30.28
N LYS A 31 -13.00 -14.17 29.57
CA LYS A 31 -14.36 -14.29 29.04
C LYS A 31 -15.34 -14.51 30.19
N GLY A 32 -15.75 -13.46 30.90
CA GLY A 32 -16.72 -13.60 32.00
C GLY A 32 -17.20 -12.32 32.71
N GLY A 33 -16.72 -11.12 32.35
CA GLY A 33 -17.16 -9.88 32.98
C GLY A 33 -18.41 -9.28 32.33
N PHE A 34 -19.49 -9.11 33.08
CA PHE A 34 -20.63 -8.27 32.68
C PHE A 34 -20.14 -6.82 32.55
N THR A 35 -19.87 -6.39 31.32
CA THR A 35 -19.55 -4.99 31.02
C THR A 35 -20.81 -4.32 30.52
N ASN A 36 -21.12 -3.18 31.12
CA ASN A 36 -22.20 -2.33 30.69
C ASN A 36 -21.96 -1.87 29.24
N PRO A 37 -22.98 -1.92 28.36
CA PRO A 37 -22.84 -1.65 26.93
C PRO A 37 -22.30 -0.25 26.62
N LEU A 38 -22.51 0.71 27.53
CA LEU A 38 -21.95 2.06 27.40
C LEU A 38 -20.43 2.11 27.65
N LEU A 39 -19.90 1.32 28.59
CA LEU A 39 -18.44 1.19 28.74
C LEU A 39 -17.82 0.49 27.55
N GLN A 40 -18.50 -0.51 27.00
CA GLN A 40 -18.02 -1.18 25.79
C GLN A 40 -17.95 -0.22 24.59
N GLN A 41 -18.89 0.72 24.47
CA GLN A 41 -18.82 1.78 23.46
C GLN A 41 -17.65 2.76 23.70
N GLN A 42 -17.30 3.03 24.96
CA GLN A 42 -16.17 3.91 25.32
C GLN A 42 -14.81 3.25 25.06
N VAL A 43 -14.70 1.93 25.24
CA VAL A 43 -13.45 1.16 25.08
C VAL A 43 -13.15 0.85 23.61
N ASN A 44 -14.19 0.71 22.78
CA ASN A 44 -14.00 0.43 21.35
C ASN A 44 -13.69 1.72 20.58
N PRO A 45 -12.47 1.88 20.02
CA PRO A 45 -12.10 3.08 19.24
C PRO A 45 -13.05 3.31 18.04
N MET A 46 -13.66 2.23 17.58
CA MET A 46 -14.63 2.16 16.50
C MET A 46 -15.94 2.85 16.81
N ALA A 47 -16.49 2.51 17.97
CA ALA A 47 -17.79 3.01 18.40
C ALA A 47 -17.70 4.46 18.88
N ARG A 48 -16.49 4.93 19.21
CA ARG A 48 -16.19 6.34 19.48
C ARG A 48 -16.19 7.19 18.21
N LEU A 49 -15.59 6.69 17.12
CA LEU A 49 -15.47 7.45 15.87
C LEU A 49 -16.74 7.36 15.00
N PHE A 50 -17.44 6.23 15.05
CA PHE A 50 -18.66 5.97 14.29
C PHE A 50 -19.78 5.46 15.22
N PRO A 51 -20.46 6.35 15.96
CA PRO A 51 -21.56 5.93 16.84
C PRO A 51 -22.73 5.38 16.03
N LYS A 52 -23.24 4.21 16.45
CA LYS A 52 -24.39 3.55 15.80
C LYS A 52 -25.74 4.05 16.30
N LEU A 53 -25.74 4.77 17.42
CA LEU A 53 -26.92 5.29 18.12
C LEU A 53 -26.68 6.77 18.44
N ALA A 54 -27.71 7.60 18.27
CA ALA A 54 -27.69 9.02 18.59
C ALA A 54 -28.95 9.42 19.38
N LYS A 55 -28.83 10.41 20.26
CA LYS A 55 -29.97 11.02 20.94
C LYS A 55 -30.64 12.01 19.99
N CYS A 56 -31.94 11.87 19.80
CA CYS A 56 -32.77 12.74 18.97
C CYS A 56 -33.83 13.41 19.84
N THR A 57 -33.94 14.73 19.79
CA THR A 57 -34.97 15.50 20.49
C THR A 57 -36.16 15.72 19.56
N LEU A 58 -37.29 15.11 19.87
CA LEU A 58 -38.55 15.29 19.15
C LEU A 58 -39.36 16.39 19.85
N HIS A 59 -39.66 17.46 19.13
CA HIS A 59 -40.53 18.52 19.61
C HIS A 59 -41.96 18.21 19.16
N THR A 60 -42.85 17.90 20.09
CA THR A 60 -44.27 17.68 19.84
C THR A 60 -45.11 18.73 20.57
N PHE A 61 -46.36 18.89 20.17
CA PHE A 61 -47.30 19.80 20.82
C PHE A 61 -48.40 18.99 21.51
N GLY A 62 -48.60 19.25 22.80
CA GLY A 62 -49.64 18.59 23.58
C GLY A 62 -51.04 19.11 23.24
N PRO A 63 -52.10 18.45 23.74
CA PRO A 63 -53.50 18.84 23.50
C PRO A 63 -53.84 20.29 23.93
N GLY A 64 -53.05 20.86 24.85
CA GLY A 64 -53.17 22.24 25.31
C GLY A 64 -52.27 23.26 24.61
N GLY A 65 -51.62 22.89 23.49
CA GLY A 65 -50.75 23.79 22.71
C GLY A 65 -49.35 24.04 23.31
N SER A 66 -49.02 23.41 24.44
CA SER A 66 -47.67 23.49 25.02
C SER A 66 -46.68 22.61 24.24
N SER A 67 -45.48 23.14 24.00
CA SER A 67 -44.39 22.36 23.42
C SER A 67 -43.86 21.36 24.45
N GLN A 68 -43.82 20.08 24.08
CA GLN A 68 -43.26 18.98 24.86
C GLN A 68 -42.06 18.40 24.10
N THR A 69 -40.94 18.25 24.80
CA THR A 69 -39.71 17.68 24.23
C THR A 69 -39.56 16.23 24.67
N HIS A 70 -39.54 15.31 23.72
CA HIS A 70 -39.30 13.90 23.96
C HIS A 70 -37.92 13.50 23.45
N ASP A 71 -37.16 12.84 24.30
CA ASP A 71 -35.86 12.27 23.95
C ASP A 71 -36.06 10.86 23.38
N ALA A 72 -35.64 10.66 22.14
CA ALA A 72 -35.65 9.37 21.45
C ALA A 72 -34.22 8.92 21.11
N LEU A 73 -34.05 7.61 20.89
CA LEU A 73 -32.81 7.04 20.37
C LEU A 73 -32.97 6.74 18.88
N CYS A 74 -32.10 7.33 18.06
CA CYS A 74 -32.01 7.10 16.63
C CYS A 74 -30.88 6.12 16.31
N VAL A 75 -31.11 5.22 15.34
CA VAL A 75 -30.06 4.36 14.78
C VAL A 75 -29.42 5.06 13.58
N LEU A 76 -28.09 4.95 13.44
CA LEU A 76 -27.33 5.41 12.27
C LEU A 76 -26.81 4.19 11.48
N PRO A 77 -27.60 3.66 10.52
CA PRO A 77 -27.21 2.47 9.76
C PRO A 77 -25.91 2.69 8.96
N LEU A 78 -25.70 3.91 8.46
CA LEU A 78 -24.52 4.26 7.68
C LEU A 78 -23.22 4.12 8.49
N ASN A 79 -23.26 4.42 9.79
CA ASN A 79 -22.09 4.32 10.66
C ASN A 79 -21.69 2.87 10.94
N VAL A 80 -22.63 1.92 10.86
CA VAL A 80 -22.33 0.48 10.97
C VAL A 80 -21.44 0.02 9.82
N VAL A 81 -21.74 0.49 8.60
CA VAL A 81 -20.95 0.17 7.41
C VAL A 81 -19.61 0.90 7.44
N ASN A 82 -19.63 2.19 7.79
CA ASN A 82 -18.43 3.02 7.86
C ASN A 82 -17.40 2.42 8.83
N GLU A 83 -17.84 1.96 10.00
CA GLU A 83 -16.94 1.31 10.96
C GLU A 83 -16.12 0.16 10.33
N LYS A 84 -16.72 -0.64 9.43
CA LYS A 84 -16.02 -1.78 8.85
C LYS A 84 -15.14 -1.40 7.66
N ILE A 85 -15.61 -0.47 6.81
CA ILE A 85 -14.83 -0.05 5.65
C ILE A 85 -13.58 0.73 6.05
N PHE A 86 -13.67 1.61 7.06
CA PHE A 86 -12.53 2.42 7.50
C PHE A 86 -11.42 1.58 8.15
N VAL A 87 -11.78 0.47 8.79
CA VAL A 87 -10.80 -0.55 9.25
C VAL A 87 -10.04 -1.11 8.08
N PHE A 88 -10.78 -1.66 7.13
CA PHE A 88 -10.21 -2.33 5.97
C PHE A 88 -9.31 -1.38 5.19
N LEU A 89 -9.79 -0.16 4.96
CA LEU A 89 -9.04 0.89 4.27
C LEU A 89 -7.75 1.26 5.01
N TRP A 90 -7.75 1.32 6.34
CA TRP A 90 -6.53 1.63 7.08
C TRP A 90 -5.45 0.57 6.83
N PHE A 91 -5.77 -0.71 7.01
CA PHE A 91 -4.82 -1.80 6.78
C PHE A 91 -4.37 -1.87 5.32
N TRP A 92 -5.30 -1.71 4.39
CA TRP A 92 -5.03 -1.68 2.97
C TRP A 92 -4.05 -0.57 2.58
N LEU A 93 -4.29 0.65 3.08
CA LEU A 93 -3.42 1.79 2.79
C LEU A 93 -2.04 1.65 3.44
N VAL A 94 -1.93 1.04 4.62
CA VAL A 94 -0.63 0.73 5.22
C VAL A 94 0.13 -0.29 4.38
N PHE A 95 -0.53 -1.35 3.92
CA PHE A 95 0.07 -2.34 3.01
C PHE A 95 0.58 -1.67 1.72
N LEU A 96 -0.25 -0.86 1.07
CA LEU A 96 0.14 -0.12 -0.13
C LEU A 96 1.29 0.86 0.14
N ALA A 97 1.31 1.51 1.30
CA ALA A 97 2.41 2.40 1.69
C ALA A 97 3.72 1.64 1.85
N ILE A 98 3.70 0.47 2.48
CA ILE A 98 4.89 -0.39 2.64
C ILE A 98 5.35 -0.93 1.28
N ALA A 99 4.44 -1.48 0.47
CA ALA A 99 4.76 -1.99 -0.87
C ALA A 99 5.32 -0.88 -1.77
N GLY A 100 4.73 0.32 -1.71
CA GLY A 100 5.20 1.51 -2.42
C GLY A 100 6.58 1.96 -1.94
N ALA A 101 6.81 2.00 -0.62
CA ALA A 101 8.11 2.35 -0.04
C ALA A 101 9.20 1.35 -0.44
N LEU A 102 8.91 0.05 -0.43
CA LEU A 102 9.82 -1.00 -0.90
C LEU A 102 10.13 -0.83 -2.40
N ALA A 103 9.12 -0.57 -3.23
CA ALA A 103 9.30 -0.35 -4.67
C ALA A 103 10.14 0.91 -4.96
N LEU A 104 9.91 1.99 -4.21
CA LEU A 104 10.69 3.22 -4.31
C LEU A 104 12.13 2.99 -3.84
N PHE A 105 12.32 2.32 -2.71
CA PHE A 105 13.64 1.97 -2.18
C PHE A 105 14.44 1.14 -3.19
N TYR A 106 13.82 0.14 -3.80
CA TYR A 106 14.42 -0.64 -4.88
C TYR A 106 14.82 0.26 -6.06
N ARG A 107 13.95 1.15 -6.53
CA ARG A 107 14.24 2.07 -7.65
C ARG A 107 15.38 3.02 -7.30
N VAL A 108 15.38 3.63 -6.11
CA VAL A 108 16.42 4.56 -5.64
C VAL A 108 17.77 3.85 -5.50
N THR A 109 17.78 2.62 -4.99
CA THR A 109 18.98 1.81 -4.86
C THR A 109 19.57 1.51 -6.25
N VAL A 110 18.74 1.11 -7.21
CA VAL A 110 19.17 0.86 -8.59
C VAL A 110 19.61 2.14 -9.31
N LEU A 111 18.96 3.28 -9.04
CA LEU A 111 19.32 4.57 -9.62
C LEU A 111 20.68 5.06 -9.10
N SER A 112 20.90 5.02 -7.79
CA SER A 112 22.14 5.52 -7.17
C SER A 112 23.33 4.58 -7.35
N GLN A 113 23.11 3.26 -7.34
CA GLN A 113 24.19 2.29 -7.27
C GLN A 113 24.42 1.54 -8.59
N PRO A 114 25.52 1.80 -9.31
CA PRO A 114 25.86 1.06 -10.53
C PRO A 114 26.19 -0.43 -10.25
N TRP A 115 26.58 -0.79 -9.02
CA TRP A 115 26.80 -2.18 -8.64
C TRP A 115 25.49 -2.99 -8.58
N ALA A 116 24.41 -2.40 -8.05
CA ALA A 116 23.10 -3.04 -8.01
C ALA A 116 22.59 -3.33 -9.44
N ARG A 117 22.80 -2.39 -10.37
CA ARG A 117 22.51 -2.56 -11.81
C ARG A 117 23.23 -3.75 -12.44
N ARG A 118 24.52 -3.95 -12.10
CA ARG A 118 25.34 -5.09 -12.56
C ARG A 118 24.78 -6.41 -12.05
N ILE A 119 24.51 -6.52 -10.76
CA ILE A 119 24.02 -7.77 -10.15
C ILE A 119 22.66 -8.15 -10.74
N LEU A 120 21.76 -7.18 -10.88
CA LEU A 120 20.42 -7.40 -11.42
C LEU A 120 20.42 -7.82 -12.89
N LEU A 121 21.27 -7.20 -13.72
CA LEU A 121 21.40 -7.63 -15.11
C LEU A 121 21.98 -9.04 -15.21
N ARG A 122 23.00 -9.36 -14.41
CA ARG A 122 23.55 -10.73 -14.36
C ARG A 122 22.49 -11.76 -13.95
N ALA A 123 21.62 -11.41 -13.01
CA ALA A 123 20.54 -12.30 -12.58
C ALA A 123 19.47 -12.50 -13.66
N SER A 124 19.15 -11.47 -14.45
CA SER A 124 18.15 -11.53 -15.53
C SER A 124 18.71 -12.11 -16.83
N ALA A 125 19.96 -11.82 -17.17
CA ALA A 125 20.59 -12.17 -18.45
C ALA A 125 21.42 -13.45 -18.37
N ARG A 126 20.87 -14.53 -17.81
CA ARG A 126 21.58 -15.82 -17.65
C ARG A 126 22.03 -16.47 -18.98
N GLY A 127 21.51 -15.99 -20.12
CA GLY A 127 21.86 -16.49 -21.46
C GLY A 127 22.97 -15.73 -22.18
N LEU A 128 23.47 -14.60 -21.65
CA LEU A 128 24.53 -13.80 -22.26
C LEU A 128 25.88 -14.08 -21.56
N SER A 129 26.94 -14.19 -22.35
CA SER A 129 28.30 -14.37 -21.83
C SER A 129 28.72 -13.21 -20.93
N ASN A 130 29.39 -13.53 -19.81
CA ASN A 130 29.87 -12.56 -18.82
C ASN A 130 30.81 -11.50 -19.44
N ALA A 131 31.52 -11.85 -20.52
CA ALA A 131 32.40 -10.94 -21.24
C ALA A 131 31.62 -9.82 -21.96
N THR A 132 30.51 -10.15 -22.63
CA THR A 132 29.66 -9.19 -23.36
C THR A 132 28.94 -8.22 -22.43
N ILE A 133 28.47 -8.70 -21.27
CA ILE A 133 27.83 -7.85 -20.26
C ILE A 133 28.84 -6.86 -19.69
N THR A 134 30.07 -7.31 -19.46
CA THR A 134 31.13 -6.47 -18.90
C THR A 134 31.58 -5.40 -19.91
N SER A 135 31.68 -5.73 -21.20
CA SER A 135 32.04 -4.76 -22.25
C SER A 135 30.95 -3.70 -22.49
N LEU A 136 29.67 -4.09 -22.45
CA LEU A 136 28.54 -3.15 -22.59
C LEU A 136 28.44 -2.17 -21.42
N GLN A 137 28.86 -2.57 -20.22
CA GLN A 137 28.83 -1.71 -19.03
C GLN A 137 30.09 -0.87 -18.83
N LEU A 138 31.26 -1.32 -19.30
CA LEU A 138 32.52 -0.57 -19.14
C LEU A 138 32.50 0.76 -19.92
N ASN A 139 31.79 0.78 -21.03
CA ASN A 139 31.82 1.89 -21.97
C ASN A 139 30.99 3.11 -21.52
N HIS A 140 30.32 3.09 -20.36
CA HIS A 140 29.46 4.18 -19.84
C HIS A 140 28.29 4.59 -20.77
N PHE A 141 28.22 4.04 -21.99
CA PHE A 141 27.21 4.37 -23.00
C PHE A 141 25.79 3.89 -22.63
N LEU A 142 25.65 2.96 -21.69
CA LEU A 142 24.36 2.43 -21.28
C LEU A 142 23.76 3.28 -20.15
N GLY A 143 22.88 4.21 -20.52
CA GLY A 143 22.13 5.02 -19.57
C GLY A 143 21.19 4.19 -18.68
N PHE A 144 20.51 4.84 -17.75
CA PHE A 144 19.48 4.18 -16.93
C PHE A 144 18.33 3.62 -17.80
N GLY A 145 17.95 4.34 -18.86
CA GLY A 145 16.92 3.93 -19.82
C GLY A 145 17.28 2.62 -20.54
N ASP A 146 18.48 2.56 -21.13
CA ASP A 146 18.96 1.39 -21.86
C ASP A 146 19.09 0.17 -20.94
N TRP A 147 19.61 0.36 -19.73
CA TRP A 147 19.66 -0.68 -18.71
C TRP A 147 18.26 -1.23 -18.38
N PHE A 148 17.27 -0.35 -18.23
CA PHE A 148 15.91 -0.74 -17.90
C PHE A 148 15.26 -1.53 -19.05
N VAL A 149 15.41 -1.05 -20.29
CA VAL A 149 14.92 -1.73 -21.49
C VAL A 149 15.58 -3.11 -21.63
N LEU A 150 16.90 -3.20 -21.51
CA LEU A 150 17.63 -4.46 -21.55
C LEU A 150 17.19 -5.43 -20.45
N ARG A 151 16.96 -4.95 -19.24
CA ARG A 151 16.44 -5.78 -18.15
C ARG A 151 15.02 -6.30 -18.42
N ARG A 152 14.18 -5.50 -19.09
CA ARG A 152 12.84 -5.94 -19.52
C ARG A 152 12.91 -6.96 -20.65
N LEU A 153 13.77 -6.73 -21.64
CA LEU A 153 14.01 -7.68 -22.73
C LEU A 153 14.61 -8.99 -22.22
N ALA A 154 15.48 -8.94 -21.22
CA ALA A 154 16.07 -10.11 -20.58
C ALA A 154 15.10 -10.91 -19.71
N ALA A 155 13.89 -10.41 -19.44
CA ALA A 155 12.86 -11.21 -18.78
C ALA A 155 12.32 -12.31 -19.72
N ASP A 156 12.34 -12.06 -21.03
CA ASP A 156 11.91 -13.03 -22.04
C ASP A 156 13.12 -13.77 -22.63
N PRO A 157 13.27 -15.08 -22.37
CA PRO A 157 14.46 -15.84 -22.78
C PRO A 157 14.59 -15.97 -24.30
N LEU A 158 13.48 -15.91 -25.05
CA LEU A 158 13.46 -15.97 -26.51
C LEU A 158 14.04 -14.69 -27.13
N ILE A 159 13.63 -13.53 -26.62
CA ILE A 159 14.09 -12.21 -27.07
C ILE A 159 15.56 -12.03 -26.71
N LEU A 160 15.98 -12.51 -25.53
CA LEU A 160 17.37 -12.45 -25.11
C LEU A 160 18.31 -13.22 -26.06
N ARG A 161 17.88 -14.39 -26.55
CA ARG A 161 18.63 -15.17 -27.54
C ARG A 161 18.69 -14.46 -28.89
N ALA A 162 17.56 -13.95 -29.37
CA ALA A 162 17.51 -13.19 -30.62
C ALA A 162 18.41 -11.94 -30.59
N LEU A 163 18.46 -11.24 -29.45
CA LEU A 163 19.38 -10.12 -29.23
C LEU A 163 20.84 -10.58 -29.23
N ALA A 164 21.15 -11.69 -28.56
CA ALA A 164 22.51 -12.25 -28.54
C ALA A 164 22.99 -12.64 -29.95
N ASP A 165 22.13 -13.27 -30.75
CA ASP A 165 22.43 -13.65 -32.13
C ASP A 165 22.60 -12.42 -33.04
N ALA A 166 21.76 -11.39 -32.87
CA ALA A 166 21.87 -10.14 -33.62
C ALA A 166 23.17 -9.39 -33.28
N LEU A 167 23.56 -9.34 -32.00
CA LEU A 167 24.81 -8.73 -31.57
C LEU A 167 26.04 -9.52 -32.07
N ALA A 168 25.96 -10.85 -32.09
CA ALA A 168 27.01 -11.69 -32.64
C ALA A 168 27.21 -11.42 -34.14
N LYS A 169 26.12 -11.35 -34.92
CA LYS A 169 26.16 -11.04 -36.36
C LYS A 169 26.70 -9.63 -36.65
N ALA A 170 26.26 -8.63 -35.88
CA ALA A 170 26.73 -7.26 -36.04
C ALA A 170 28.25 -7.16 -35.80
N LYS A 171 28.76 -7.88 -34.81
CA LYS A 171 30.19 -7.90 -34.50
C LYS A 171 31.03 -8.55 -35.60
N THR A 172 30.53 -9.60 -36.25
CA THR A 172 31.20 -10.22 -37.41
C THR A 172 31.16 -9.34 -38.66
N GLY A 173 30.07 -8.63 -38.91
CA GLY A 173 29.98 -7.72 -40.07
C GLY A 173 30.88 -6.47 -39.97
N ASP A 174 31.15 -6.01 -38.75
CA ASP A 174 32.09 -4.90 -38.48
C ASP A 174 33.56 -5.35 -38.64
N LEU A 175 33.83 -6.65 -38.47
CA LEU A 175 35.14 -7.26 -38.73
C LEU A 175 35.41 -7.47 -40.23
N ASP A 176 34.37 -7.74 -41.03
CA ASP A 176 34.48 -7.91 -42.48
C ASP A 176 34.56 -6.56 -43.24
N THR A 177 34.21 -5.44 -42.61
CA THR A 177 34.29 -4.08 -43.21
C THR A 177 35.53 -3.29 -42.79
N ALA A 178 36.30 -3.79 -41.83
CA ALA A 178 37.55 -3.21 -41.36
C ALA A 178 38.83 -3.88 -41.94
N ALA A 179 38.66 -4.88 -42.80
CA ALA A 179 39.73 -5.58 -43.56
C ALA A 179 39.68 -5.20 -45.04
#